data_AF-A0A958QI56-F1
#
_entry.id   AF-A0A958QI56-F1
#
_cell.length_a   1.000
_cell.length_b   1.000
_cell.length_c   1.000
_cell.angle_alpha   90.00
_cell.angle_beta   90.00
_cell.angle_gamma   90.00
#
_symmetry.space_group_name_H-M   'P 1'
#
loop_
_entity.id
_entity.type
_entity.pdbx_description
1 polymer ?
#
loop_
_entity_poly.entity_id
_entity_poly.type
_entity_poly.pdbx_seq_one_letter_code
_entity_poly.pdbx_strand_id
1 'polypeptide(L)'
;EGIRRLAAEELGLKTSPYRFADNEAEFRAAVSEVSIPCVVKPIMSSSGKGQSVIRTDADIEKAWKYAQEGGRAGEGKVIVEGFV
;
A
#
# COMPACT_ATOMS: atom_id res chain seq x y z
N GLU A 1 -10.61 0.89 0.36
CA GLU A 1 -10.46 0.89 1.83
C GLU A 1 -11.45 0.00 2.56
N GLY A 2 -12.76 0.11 2.26
CA GLY A 2 -13.85 -0.50 3.04
C GLY A 2 -13.63 -1.94 3.50
N ILE A 3 -13.32 -2.89 2.61
CA ILE A 3 -13.13 -4.30 2.99
C ILE A 3 -12.00 -4.48 4.02
N ARG A 4 -10.89 -3.74 3.89
CA ARG A 4 -9.78 -3.84 4.85
C ARG A 4 -10.18 -3.30 6.22
N ARG A 5 -10.82 -2.13 6.28
CA ARG A 5 -11.27 -1.52 7.54
C ARG A 5 -12.34 -2.37 8.21
N LEU A 6 -13.31 -2.87 7.44
CA LEU A 6 -14.32 -3.80 7.94
C LEU A 6 -13.67 -5.02 8.60
N ALA A 7 -12.75 -5.69 7.90
CA ALA A 7 -12.10 -6.89 8.43
C ALA A 7 -11.28 -6.61 9.69
N ALA A 8 -10.44 -5.57 9.68
CA ALA A 8 -9.48 -5.31 10.74
C ALA A 8 -10.05 -4.52 11.92
N GLU A 9 -10.86 -3.49 11.65
CA GLU A 9 -11.31 -2.50 12.64
C GLU A 9 -12.69 -2.87 13.20
N GLU A 10 -13.64 -3.25 12.34
CA GLU A 10 -15.02 -3.54 12.78
C GLU A 10 -15.19 -5.00 13.23
N LEU A 11 -14.66 -5.95 12.46
CA LEU A 11 -14.79 -7.40 12.75
C LEU A 11 -13.65 -7.96 13.60
N GLY A 12 -12.59 -7.18 13.84
CA GLY A 12 -11.44 -7.59 14.65
C GLY A 12 -10.70 -8.82 14.12
N LEU A 13 -10.79 -9.11 12.83
CA LEU A 13 -10.10 -10.24 12.22
C LEU A 13 -8.60 -9.95 12.16
N LYS A 14 -7.79 -10.98 12.39
CA LYS A 14 -6.34 -10.88 12.23
C LYS A 14 -6.01 -10.57 10.76
N THR A 15 -5.37 -9.43 10.53
CA THR A 15 -4.88 -8.98 9.22
C THR A 15 -3.42 -8.56 9.31
N SER A 16 -2.77 -8.37 8.16
CA SER A 16 -1.45 -7.72 8.10
C SER A 16 -1.52 -6.29 8.64
N PRO A 17 -0.47 -5.77 9.29
CA PRO A 17 -0.33 -4.34 9.56
C PRO A 17 -0.49 -3.56 8.27
N TYR A 18 -1.22 -2.44 8.29
CA TYR A 18 -1.44 -1.65 7.09
C TYR A 18 -1.56 -0.16 7.35
N ARG A 19 -1.25 0.63 6.31
CA ARG A 19 -1.53 2.06 6.24
C ARG A 19 -1.99 2.44 4.85
N PHE A 20 -2.90 3.40 4.78
CA PHE A 20 -3.30 4.03 3.52
C PHE A 20 -2.51 5.32 3.35
N ALA A 21 -2.23 5.70 2.10
CA ALA A 21 -1.54 6.93 1.77
C ALA A 21 -2.12 7.57 0.49
N ASP A 22 -2.41 8.86 0.55
CA ASP A 22 -2.96 9.66 -0.56
C ASP A 22 -1.87 10.35 -1.40
N ASN A 23 -0.68 10.53 -0.85
CA ASN A 23 0.44 11.22 -1.51
C ASN A 23 1.79 10.58 -1.15
N GLU A 24 2.86 11.03 -1.81
CA GLU A 24 4.19 10.43 -1.65
C GLU A 24 4.73 10.58 -0.22
N ALA A 25 4.45 11.71 0.44
CA ALA A 25 4.91 11.96 1.81
C ALA A 25 4.25 10.99 2.79
N GLU A 26 2.92 10.84 2.71
CA GLU A 26 2.17 9.85 3.47
C GLU A 26 2.61 8.42 3.15
N PHE A 27 2.92 8.13 1.89
CA PHE A 27 3.39 6.81 1.48
C PHE A 27 4.74 6.47 2.13
N ARG A 28 5.69 7.41 2.14
CA ARG A 28 6.99 7.23 2.82
C ARG A 28 6.80 7.04 4.33
N ALA A 29 5.91 7.81 4.94
CA ALA A 29 5.55 7.64 6.35
C ALA A 29 4.92 6.25 6.62
N ALA A 30 4.00 5.83 5.76
CA ALA A 30 3.35 4.52 5.83
C ALA A 30 4.35 3.36 5.70
N VAL A 31 5.33 3.45 4.78
CA VAL A 31 6.42 2.46 4.66
C VAL A 31 7.26 2.42 5.94
N SER A 32 7.60 3.58 6.50
CA SER A 32 8.35 3.65 7.76
C SER A 32 7.57 3.03 8.93
N GLU A 33 6.25 3.25 9.00
CA GLU A 33 5.41 2.75 10.09
C GLU A 33 5.13 1.25 9.98
N VAL A 34 4.86 0.77 8.77
CA VAL A 34 4.63 -0.66 8.50
C VAL A 34 5.92 -1.47 8.54
N SER A 35 7.07 -0.81 8.34
CA SER A 35 8.41 -1.40 8.21
C SER A 35 8.63 -2.23 6.94
N ILE A 36 9.89 -2.33 6.53
CA ILE A 36 10.33 -3.15 5.39
C ILE A 36 10.73 -4.56 5.91
N PRO A 37 10.40 -5.65 5.20
CA PRO A 37 9.71 -5.68 3.90
C PRO A 37 8.21 -5.38 4.02
N CYS A 38 7.66 -4.75 2.99
CA CYS A 38 6.21 -4.50 2.86
C CYS A 38 5.75 -4.56 1.40
N VAL A 39 4.44 -4.68 1.21
CA VAL A 39 3.76 -4.66 -0.09
C VAL A 39 3.03 -3.33 -0.25
N VAL A 40 3.18 -2.69 -1.41
CA VAL A 40 2.33 -1.56 -1.80
C VAL A 40 1.43 -1.95 -2.96
N LYS A 41 0.18 -1.49 -2.94
CA LYS A 41 -0.75 -1.63 -4.08
C LYS A 41 -1.73 -0.45 -4.17
N PRO A 42 -2.19 -0.09 -5.37
CA PRO A 42 -3.24 0.91 -5.54
C PRO A 42 -4.56 0.36 -4.99
N ILE A 43 -5.35 1.22 -4.34
CA ILE A 43 -6.68 0.83 -3.81
C ILE A 43 -7.62 0.39 -4.91
N MET A 44 -7.52 1.04 -6.07
CA MET A 44 -8.29 0.72 -7.25
C MET A 44 -7.33 0.28 -8.36
N SER A 45 -7.10 -1.03 -8.47
CA SER A 45 -6.33 -1.65 -9.54
C SER A 45 -7.01 -2.95 -10.02
N SER A 46 -6.65 -3.42 -11.21
CA SER A 46 -7.07 -4.72 -11.74
C SER A 46 -5.85 -5.65 -11.91
N SER A 47 -6.04 -6.95 -11.65
CA SER A 47 -5.04 -8.01 -11.88
C SER A 47 -3.65 -7.76 -11.27
N GLY A 48 -3.58 -7.04 -10.14
CA GLY A 48 -2.31 -6.73 -9.46
C GLY A 48 -1.45 -5.65 -10.11
N LYS A 49 -1.96 -4.93 -11.12
CA LYS A 49 -1.22 -3.81 -11.73
C LYS A 49 -0.90 -2.73 -10.68
N GLY A 50 0.35 -2.28 -10.66
CA GLY A 50 0.83 -1.29 -9.68
C GLY A 50 1.22 -1.87 -8.32
N GLN A 51 1.12 -3.19 -8.13
CA GLN A 51 1.60 -3.82 -6.91
C GLN A 51 3.13 -3.98 -6.92
N SER A 52 3.78 -3.71 -5.80
CA SER A 52 5.22 -3.93 -5.63
C SER A 52 5.55 -4.41 -4.22
N VAL A 53 6.67 -5.11 -4.10
CA VAL A 53 7.26 -5.47 -2.81
C VAL A 53 8.48 -4.60 -2.58
N ILE A 54 8.50 -3.88 -1.47
CA ILE A 54 9.60 -3.03 -1.02
C ILE A 54 10.46 -3.88 -0.08
N ARG A 55 11.73 -4.11 -0.44
CA ARG A 55 12.69 -4.88 0.35
C ARG A 55 13.82 -4.01 0.90
N THR A 56 14.02 -2.85 0.31
CA THR A 56 15.05 -1.88 0.66
C THR A 56 14.52 -0.47 0.45
N ASP A 57 15.17 0.53 1.05
CA ASP A 57 14.79 1.94 0.86
C ASP A 57 14.90 2.38 -0.61
N ALA A 58 15.80 1.77 -1.38
CA ALA A 58 15.96 2.02 -2.81
C ALA A 58 14.73 1.63 -3.64
N ASP A 59 13.88 0.73 -3.13
CA ASP A 59 12.66 0.31 -3.82
C ASP A 59 11.52 1.34 -3.68
N ILE A 60 11.57 2.21 -2.66
CA ILE A 60 10.44 3.05 -2.25
C ILE A 60 9.97 3.96 -3.38
N GLU A 61 10.88 4.70 -4.01
CA GLU A 61 10.52 5.67 -5.06
C GLU A 61 9.94 4.96 -6.30
N LYS A 62 10.56 3.85 -6.72
CA LYS A 62 10.09 3.06 -7.86
C LYS A 62 8.73 2.44 -7.58
N ALA A 63 8.52 1.94 -6.36
CA ALA A 63 7.26 1.33 -5.94
C ALA A 63 6.13 2.35 -5.89
N TRP A 64 6.40 3.58 -5.43
CA TRP A 64 5.44 4.69 -5.49
C TRP A 64 5.01 5.00 -6.92
N LYS A 65 5.99 5.25 -7.81
CA LYS A 65 5.73 5.56 -9.23
C LYS A 65 4.90 4.46 -9.90
N TYR A 66 5.29 3.20 -9.72
CA TYR A 66 4.57 2.07 -10.31
C TYR A 66 3.14 1.93 -9.76
N ALA A 67 2.93 2.20 -8.47
CA ALA A 67 1.59 2.22 -7.89
C ALA A 67 0.71 3.32 -8.50
N GLN A 68 1.24 4.54 -8.70
CA GLN A 68 0.48 5.61 -9.34
C GLN A 68 0.10 5.25 -10.79
N GLU A 69 1.04 4.75 -11.59
CA GLU A 69 0.79 4.28 -12.98
C GLU A 69 -0.20 3.10 -13.08
N GLY A 70 -0.24 2.27 -12.03
CA GLY A 70 -1.13 1.12 -11.93
C GLY A 70 -2.54 1.43 -11.41
N GLY A 71 -2.72 2.61 -10.80
CA GLY A 71 -3.99 3.08 -10.30
C GLY A 71 -5.00 3.38 -11.42
N ARG A 72 -6.28 3.13 -11.15
CA ARG A 72 -7.37 3.52 -12.05
C ARG A 72 -7.36 5.05 -12.19
N ALA A 73 -7.19 5.56 -13.41
CA ALA A 73 -6.97 6.97 -13.77
C ALA A 73 -5.56 7.56 -13.51
N GLY A 74 -4.56 6.75 -13.18
CA GLY A 74 -3.13 7.16 -13.16
C GLY A 74 -2.67 7.93 -11.92
N GLU A 75 -3.58 8.26 -11.01
CA GLU A 75 -3.30 8.84 -9.70
C GLU A 75 -4.28 8.26 -8.69
N GLY A 76 -3.79 7.85 -7.52
CA GLY A 76 -4.69 7.34 -6.52
C GLY A 76 -4.03 6.86 -5.24
N LYS A 77 -4.88 6.81 -4.21
CA LYS A 77 -4.55 6.25 -2.91
C LYS A 77 -3.99 4.84 -3.04
N VAL A 78 -2.99 4.54 -2.21
CA VAL A 78 -2.38 3.21 -2.08
C VAL A 78 -2.62 2.65 -0.68
N ILE A 79 -2.44 1.35 -0.54
CA ILE A 79 -2.26 0.69 0.75
C ILE A 79 -0.85 0.09 0.81
N VAL A 80 -0.19 0.30 1.95
CA VAL A 80 1.06 -0.35 2.34
C VAL A 80 0.71 -1.41 3.38
N GLU A 81 1.22 -2.64 3.19
CA GLU A 81 0.90 -3.79 4.03
C GLU A 81 2.18 -4.53 4.46
N GLY A 82 2.26 -4.87 5.74
CA GLY A 82 3.35 -5.68 6.28
C GLY A 82 3.22 -7.13 5.84
N PHE A 83 4.35 -7.84 5.76
CA PHE A 83 4.34 -9.29 5.63
C PHE A 83 3.85 -9.94 6.93
N VAL A 84 3.24 -11.13 6.81
CA VAL A 84 2.74 -11.97 7.91
C VAL A 84 3.49 -13.29 7.92
#